data_AF-A0A931S831-F1
#
_entry.id   AF-A0A931S831-F1
#
_cell.length_a   1.000
_cell.length_b   1.000
_cell.length_c   1.000
_cell.angle_alpha   90.00
_cell.angle_beta   90.00
_cell.angle_gamma   90.00
#
_symmetry.space_group_name_H-M   'P 1'
#
loop_
_entity.id
_entity.type
_entity.pdbx_description
1 polymer ?
#
loop_
_entity_poly.entity_id
_entity_poly.type
_entity_poly.pdbx_seq_one_letter_code
_entity_poly.pdbx_strand_id
1 'polypeptide(L)'
;MSGFLGTNAPLEADINLIIQLFMGIALLVGMMLARRRRYRAHAICQGSTMMLNLVMIALIMFPSFRDGVIPDLPAGLRKPYYSVPTLHAALGITAQLLGLYIVLRAGTHLLPRALCFQNYKLWMRTELALWWVVIVFGAATYYLWY
;
A
#
# COMPACT_ATOMS: atom_id res chain seq x y z
N MET A 1 -18.47 5.74 -14.67
CA MET A 1 -19.64 4.98 -14.15
C MET A 1 -19.69 5.20 -12.64
N SER A 2 -20.87 5.38 -12.07
CA SER A 2 -21.04 5.45 -10.60
C SER A 2 -20.57 4.14 -9.94
N GLY A 3 -20.05 4.23 -8.73
CA GLY A 3 -19.65 3.10 -7.91
C GLY A 3 -20.82 2.23 -7.46
N PHE A 4 -20.49 1.15 -6.75
CA PHE A 4 -21.44 0.17 -6.21
C PHE A 4 -21.52 0.18 -4.68
N LEU A 5 -20.67 0.95 -3.99
CA LEU A 5 -20.66 1.08 -2.53
C LEU A 5 -21.69 2.10 -1.99
N GLY A 6 -22.57 2.63 -2.86
CA GLY A 6 -23.63 3.56 -2.45
C GLY A 6 -23.14 4.96 -2.09
N THR A 7 -21.95 5.34 -2.58
CA THR A 7 -21.34 6.68 -2.41
C THR A 7 -21.29 7.42 -3.75
N ASN A 8 -20.81 8.67 -3.75
CA ASN A 8 -20.60 9.43 -4.99
C ASN A 8 -19.33 9.03 -5.74
N ALA A 9 -18.63 7.99 -5.29
CA ALA A 9 -17.38 7.52 -5.85
C ALA A 9 -17.56 6.96 -7.28
N PRO A 10 -16.55 7.12 -8.16
CA PRO A 10 -16.49 6.39 -9.42
C PRO A 10 -16.17 4.91 -9.16
N LEU A 11 -16.63 4.03 -10.07
CA LEU A 11 -16.42 2.58 -9.99
C LEU A 11 -14.98 2.16 -9.70
N GLU A 12 -13.99 2.85 -10.29
CA GLU A 12 -12.57 2.56 -10.09
C GLU A 12 -12.08 2.83 -8.66
N ALA A 13 -12.66 3.81 -7.96
CA ALA A 13 -12.33 4.10 -6.57
C ALA A 13 -12.86 2.97 -5.64
N ASP A 14 -14.09 2.50 -5.88
CA ASP A 14 -14.68 1.39 -5.12
C ASP A 14 -13.87 0.10 -5.32
N ILE A 15 -13.56 -0.22 -6.57
CA ILE A 15 -12.75 -1.38 -6.93
C ILE A 15 -11.38 -1.30 -6.25
N ASN A 16 -10.73 -0.14 -6.30
CA ASN A 16 -9.45 0.06 -5.65
C ASN A 16 -9.55 -0.15 -4.14
N LEU A 17 -10.52 0.46 -3.46
CA LEU A 17 -10.70 0.27 -2.01
C LEU A 17 -10.87 -1.21 -1.64
N ILE A 18 -11.74 -1.93 -2.36
CA ILE A 18 -11.99 -3.35 -2.09
C ILE A 18 -10.74 -4.20 -2.34
N ILE A 19 -10.01 -3.96 -3.44
CA ILE A 19 -8.75 -4.65 -3.72
C ILE A 19 -7.74 -4.41 -2.59
N GLN A 20 -7.62 -3.18 -2.12
CA GLN A 20 -6.70 -2.83 -1.03
C GLN A 20 -7.06 -3.52 0.29
N LEU A 21 -8.35 -3.66 0.61
CA LEU A 21 -8.80 -4.42 1.78
C LEU A 21 -8.48 -5.92 1.64
N PHE A 22 -8.72 -6.52 0.48
CA PHE A 22 -8.34 -7.92 0.21
C PHE A 22 -6.83 -8.13 0.28
N MET A 23 -6.04 -7.17 -0.21
CA MET A 23 -4.59 -7.19 -0.08
C MET A 23 -4.16 -7.12 1.39
N GLY A 24 -4.80 -6.30 2.22
CA GLY A 24 -4.59 -6.30 3.67
C GLY A 24 -4.81 -7.67 4.31
N ILE A 25 -5.87 -8.38 3.90
CA ILE A 25 -6.12 -9.77 4.32
C ILE A 25 -5.01 -10.70 3.82
N ALA A 26 -4.59 -10.57 2.56
CA ALA A 26 -3.51 -11.36 1.99
C ALA A 26 -2.17 -11.18 2.74
N LEU A 27 -1.89 -9.97 3.25
CA LEU A 27 -0.73 -9.72 4.11
C LEU A 27 -0.78 -10.52 5.43
N LEU A 28 -1.96 -10.64 6.05
CA LEU A 28 -2.15 -11.49 7.23
C LEU A 28 -1.99 -12.97 6.90
N VAL A 29 -2.53 -13.41 5.75
CA VAL A 29 -2.35 -14.79 5.24
C VAL A 29 -0.86 -15.07 5.01
N GLY A 30 -0.13 -14.14 4.39
CA GLY A 30 1.30 -14.24 4.20
C GLY A 30 2.07 -14.35 5.51
N MET A 31 1.69 -13.58 6.53
CA MET A 31 2.26 -13.71 7.87
C MET A 31 2.03 -15.11 8.45
N MET A 32 0.82 -15.65 8.33
CA MET A 32 0.50 -17.02 8.77
C MET A 32 1.33 -18.06 8.04
N LEU A 33 1.50 -17.94 6.72
CA LEU A 33 2.34 -18.83 5.91
C LEU A 33 3.80 -18.83 6.39
N ALA A 34 4.36 -17.66 6.67
CA ALA A 34 5.71 -17.53 7.22
C ALA A 34 5.85 -18.18 8.61
N ARG A 35 4.87 -17.99 9.50
CA ARG A 35 4.85 -18.65 10.82
C ARG A 35 4.76 -20.17 10.73
N ARG A 36 4.05 -20.69 9.72
CA ARG A 36 3.98 -22.12 9.37
C ARG A 36 5.19 -22.63 8.57
N ARG A 37 6.25 -21.82 8.43
CA ARG A 37 7.48 -22.11 7.69
C ARG A 37 7.26 -22.42 6.19
N ARG A 38 6.13 -22.01 5.63
CA ARG A 38 5.81 -22.16 4.19
C ARG A 38 6.35 -20.96 3.40
N TYR A 39 7.67 -20.81 3.38
CA TYR A 39 8.33 -19.59 2.87
C TYR A 39 8.12 -19.35 1.37
N ARG A 40 8.06 -20.40 0.54
CA ARG A 40 7.76 -20.27 -0.89
C ARG A 40 6.36 -19.72 -1.13
N ALA A 41 5.36 -20.25 -0.42
CA ALA A 41 3.98 -19.77 -0.53
C ALA A 41 3.84 -18.33 0.01
N HIS A 42 4.54 -18.01 1.11
CA HIS A 42 4.64 -16.65 1.64
C HIS A 42 5.22 -15.70 0.58
N ALA A 43 6.35 -16.05 -0.03
CA ALA A 43 7.02 -15.21 -1.03
C ALA A 43 6.13 -14.95 -2.25
N ILE A 44 5.43 -15.96 -2.76
CA ILE A 44 4.48 -15.79 -3.86
C ILE A 44 3.34 -14.86 -3.43
N CYS A 45 2.70 -15.13 -2.28
CA CYS A 45 1.60 -14.32 -1.78
C CYS A 45 2.00 -12.85 -1.59
N GLN A 46 3.09 -12.58 -0.88
CA GLN A 46 3.56 -11.21 -0.62
C GLN A 46 4.06 -10.52 -1.89
N GLY A 47 4.81 -11.23 -2.73
CA GLY A 47 5.30 -10.70 -4.00
C GLY A 47 4.15 -10.32 -4.92
N SER A 48 3.14 -11.18 -5.08
CA SER A 48 1.95 -10.88 -5.88
C SER A 48 1.16 -9.69 -5.32
N THR A 49 0.93 -9.63 -4.00
CA THR A 49 0.29 -8.48 -3.35
C THR A 49 1.05 -7.18 -3.64
N MET A 50 2.39 -7.23 -3.54
CA MET A 50 3.24 -6.07 -3.79
C MET A 50 3.19 -5.58 -5.23
N MET A 51 3.24 -6.51 -6.20
CA MET A 51 3.17 -6.16 -7.62
C MET A 51 1.79 -5.64 -7.99
N LEU A 52 0.73 -6.25 -7.45
CA LEU A 52 -0.62 -5.73 -7.63
C LEU A 52 -0.73 -4.31 -7.08
N ASN A 53 -0.15 -4.02 -5.90
CA ASN A 53 -0.18 -2.67 -5.36
C ASN A 53 0.48 -1.64 -6.28
N LEU A 54 1.62 -1.97 -6.89
CA LEU A 54 2.28 -1.07 -7.86
C LEU A 54 1.37 -0.74 -9.03
N VAL A 55 0.63 -1.74 -9.54
CA VAL A 55 -0.35 -1.54 -10.61
C VAL A 55 -1.47 -0.61 -10.14
N MET A 56 -2.02 -0.83 -8.94
CA MET A 56 -3.06 0.04 -8.37
C MET A 56 -2.56 1.47 -8.17
N ILE A 57 -1.33 1.65 -7.70
CA ILE A 57 -0.70 2.96 -7.55
C ILE A 57 -0.58 3.64 -8.91
N ALA A 58 0.01 2.97 -9.90
CA ALA A 58 0.30 3.56 -11.20
C ALA A 58 -0.97 3.95 -11.98
N LEU A 59 -2.01 3.10 -11.92
CA LEU A 59 -3.20 3.27 -12.76
C LEU A 59 -4.34 4.02 -12.08
N ILE A 60 -4.44 3.99 -10.75
CA ILE A 60 -5.58 4.57 -10.03
C ILE A 60 -5.11 5.64 -9.06
N MET A 61 -4.27 5.27 -8.07
CA MET A 61 -3.97 6.19 -6.97
C MET A 61 -3.16 7.41 -7.42
N PHE A 62 -2.14 7.21 -8.27
CA PHE A 62 -1.28 8.30 -8.72
C PHE A 62 -2.03 9.30 -9.61
N PRO A 63 -2.81 8.89 -10.64
CA PRO A 63 -3.65 9.82 -11.38
C PRO A 63 -4.63 10.58 -10.49
N SER A 64 -5.36 9.90 -9.59
CA SER A 64 -6.29 10.59 -8.68
C SER A 64 -5.59 11.59 -7.75
N PHE A 65 -4.41 11.24 -7.23
CA PHE A 65 -3.63 12.15 -6.37
C PHE A 65 -3.09 13.36 -7.16
N ARG A 66 -2.59 13.10 -8.37
CA ARG A 66 -2.09 14.12 -9.30
C ARG A 66 -3.15 15.15 -9.63
N ASP A 67 -4.37 14.71 -9.93
CA ASP A 67 -5.41 15.62 -10.41
C ASP A 67 -6.22 16.21 -9.25
N GLY A 68 -6.41 15.47 -8.14
CA GLY A 68 -7.25 15.89 -7.01
C GLY A 68 -6.51 16.53 -5.82
N VAL A 69 -5.18 16.41 -5.73
CA VAL A 69 -4.43 16.89 -4.55
C VAL A 69 -3.27 17.81 -4.92
N ILE A 70 -2.42 17.41 -5.86
CA ILE A 70 -1.21 18.18 -6.22
C ILE A 70 -1.48 19.66 -6.53
N PRO A 71 -2.53 20.05 -7.30
CA PRO A 71 -2.76 21.44 -7.70
C PRO A 71 -2.97 22.39 -6.51
N ASP A 72 -3.47 21.87 -5.39
CA ASP A 72 -3.76 22.65 -4.19
C ASP A 72 -2.64 22.61 -3.15
N LEU A 73 -1.55 21.85 -3.36
CA LEU A 73 -0.44 21.78 -2.42
C LEU A 73 0.55 22.96 -2.57
N PRO A 74 1.09 23.52 -1.46
CA PRO A 74 0.85 23.14 -0.06
C PRO A 74 -0.34 23.86 0.60
N ALA A 75 -0.99 24.82 -0.08
CA ALA A 75 -2.02 25.68 0.51
C ALA A 75 -3.23 24.90 1.07
N GLY A 76 -3.59 23.79 0.43
CA GLY A 76 -4.70 22.91 0.80
C GLY A 76 -4.46 22.06 2.05
N LEU A 77 -3.21 21.93 2.54
CA LEU A 77 -2.87 21.05 3.67
C LEU A 77 -3.59 21.38 4.98
N ARG A 78 -4.19 22.57 5.10
CA ARG A 78 -5.03 22.93 6.24
C ARG A 78 -6.37 22.21 6.26
N LYS A 79 -6.83 21.67 5.13
CA LYS A 79 -8.10 20.94 5.01
C LYS A 79 -7.84 19.42 5.00
N PRO A 80 -8.60 18.62 5.78
CA PRO A 80 -8.47 17.16 5.80
C PRO A 80 -8.56 16.51 4.41
N TYR A 81 -9.37 17.08 3.52
CA TYR A 81 -9.53 16.65 2.13
C TYR A 81 -8.19 16.52 1.37
N TYR A 82 -7.21 17.36 1.66
CA TYR A 82 -5.89 17.33 1.01
C TYR A 82 -4.80 16.74 1.91
N SER A 83 -4.84 16.99 3.22
CA SER A 83 -3.79 16.52 4.13
C SER A 83 -3.83 15.01 4.38
N VAL A 84 -5.01 14.41 4.47
CA VAL A 84 -5.15 12.96 4.68
C VAL A 84 -4.63 12.16 3.48
N PRO A 85 -5.01 12.47 2.22
CA PRO A 85 -4.43 11.80 1.05
C PRO A 85 -2.93 12.07 0.89
N THR A 86 -2.45 13.26 1.26
CA THR A 86 -1.00 13.56 1.23
C THR A 86 -0.23 12.70 2.22
N LEU A 87 -0.74 12.55 3.44
CA LEU A 87 -0.13 11.67 4.44
C LEU A 87 -0.24 10.20 4.03
N HIS A 88 -1.38 9.78 3.48
CA HIS A 88 -1.56 8.45 2.88
C HIS A 88 -0.49 8.19 1.81
N ALA A 89 -0.30 9.10 0.86
CA ALA A 89 0.67 8.97 -0.22
C ALA A 89 2.11 8.87 0.34
N ALA A 90 2.49 9.73 1.29
CA ALA A 90 3.82 9.68 1.90
C ALA A 90 4.09 8.35 2.63
N LEU A 91 3.13 7.89 3.43
CA LEU A 91 3.21 6.60 4.14
C LEU A 91 3.21 5.42 3.15
N GLY A 92 2.37 5.49 2.11
CA GLY A 92 2.26 4.49 1.06
C GLY A 92 3.54 4.36 0.24
N ILE A 93 4.17 5.46 -0.16
CA ILE A 93 5.49 5.46 -0.80
C ILE A 93 6.53 4.81 0.11
N THR A 94 6.53 5.18 1.39
CA THR A 94 7.47 4.61 2.37
C THR A 94 7.29 3.10 2.51
N ALA A 95 6.05 2.62 2.63
CA ALA A 95 5.72 1.19 2.69
C ALA A 95 6.12 0.47 1.40
N GLN A 96 5.73 1.02 0.26
CA GLN A 96 6.00 0.42 -1.05
C GLN A 96 7.52 0.28 -1.31
N LEU A 97 8.31 1.28 -0.94
CA LEU A 97 9.77 1.21 -1.05
C LEU A 97 10.36 0.21 -0.05
N LEU A 98 9.86 0.19 1.18
CA LEU A 98 10.31 -0.74 2.22
C LEU A 98 10.03 -2.19 1.84
N GLY A 99 8.80 -2.51 1.41
CA GLY A 99 8.47 -3.84 0.92
C GLY A 99 9.30 -4.22 -0.32
N LEU A 100 9.57 -3.29 -1.24
CA LEU A 100 10.38 -3.58 -2.44
C LEU A 100 11.81 -3.93 -2.02
N TYR A 101 12.37 -3.15 -1.10
CA TYR A 101 13.65 -3.43 -0.47
C TYR A 101 13.68 -4.81 0.20
N ILE A 102 12.63 -5.18 0.95
CA ILE A 102 12.51 -6.51 1.58
C ILE A 102 12.47 -7.62 0.51
N VAL A 103 11.70 -7.45 -0.56
CA VAL A 103 11.59 -8.43 -1.66
C VAL A 103 12.94 -8.59 -2.37
N LEU A 104 13.60 -7.48 -2.70
CA LEU A 104 14.93 -7.52 -3.32
C LEU A 104 15.94 -8.24 -2.42
N ARG A 105 15.90 -7.95 -1.11
CA ARG A 105 16.80 -8.56 -0.13
C ARG A 105 16.52 -10.04 0.10
N ALA A 106 15.25 -10.45 0.10
CA ALA A 106 14.86 -11.82 0.45
C ALA A 106 14.80 -12.76 -0.77
N GLY A 107 14.49 -12.20 -1.95
CA GLY A 107 14.26 -12.96 -3.17
C GLY A 107 15.35 -12.84 -4.22
N THR A 108 16.32 -11.93 -4.08
CA THR A 108 17.37 -11.72 -5.07
C THR A 108 18.75 -11.54 -4.43
N HIS A 109 19.80 -11.56 -5.26
CA HIS A 109 21.18 -11.23 -4.87
C HIS A 109 21.63 -9.84 -5.36
N LEU A 110 20.68 -8.97 -5.73
CA LEU A 110 20.98 -7.67 -6.35
C LEU A 110 21.49 -6.62 -5.35
N LEU A 111 21.18 -6.77 -4.06
CA LEU A 111 21.58 -5.78 -3.06
C LEU A 111 23.03 -6.00 -2.59
N PRO A 112 23.84 -4.93 -2.50
CA PRO A 112 25.18 -5.00 -1.94
C PRO A 112 25.12 -5.38 -0.45
N ARG A 113 26.17 -6.05 0.05
CA ARG A 113 26.22 -6.55 1.43
C ARG A 113 25.94 -5.48 2.50
N ALA A 114 26.35 -4.23 2.25
CA ALA A 114 26.10 -3.10 3.15
C ALA A 114 24.61 -2.79 3.36
N LEU A 115 23.75 -3.13 2.39
CA LEU A 115 22.31 -2.93 2.46
C LEU A 115 21.56 -4.22 2.89
N CYS A 116 22.26 -5.30 3.23
CA CYS A 116 21.61 -6.53 3.66
C CYS A 116 21.32 -6.50 5.17
N PHE A 117 20.04 -6.45 5.55
CA PHE A 117 19.67 -6.64 6.95
C PHE A 117 19.65 -8.12 7.34
N GLN A 118 19.91 -8.41 8.62
CA GLN A 118 19.88 -9.77 9.17
C GLN A 118 18.56 -10.10 9.88
N ASN A 119 17.90 -9.11 10.51
CA ASN A 119 16.71 -9.34 11.32
C ASN A 119 15.40 -9.24 10.50
N TYR A 120 15.11 -10.25 9.69
CA TYR A 120 13.88 -10.29 8.88
C TYR A 120 12.60 -10.11 9.68
N LYS A 121 12.55 -10.62 10.91
CA LYS A 121 11.34 -10.57 11.73
C LYS A 121 10.96 -9.13 12.08
N LEU A 122 11.95 -8.28 12.35
CA LEU A 122 11.71 -6.85 12.61
C LEU A 122 11.18 -6.18 11.34
N TRP A 123 11.93 -6.27 10.24
CA TRP A 123 11.59 -5.60 8.98
C TRP A 123 10.23 -6.01 8.43
N MET A 124 9.90 -7.31 8.45
CA MET A 124 8.59 -7.81 8.01
C MET A 124 7.44 -7.31 8.89
N ARG A 125 7.66 -7.17 10.21
CA ARG A 125 6.64 -6.66 11.14
C ARG A 125 6.44 -5.16 10.99
N THR A 126 7.53 -4.42 10.81
CA THR A 126 7.48 -2.98 10.53
C THR A 126 6.72 -2.73 9.25
N GLU A 127 7.04 -3.47 8.18
CA GLU A 127 6.35 -3.36 6.89
C GLU A 127 4.87 -3.66 7.02
N LEU A 128 4.50 -4.76 7.67
CA LEU A 128 3.10 -5.10 7.88
C LEU A 128 2.35 -4.02 8.69
N ALA A 129 2.95 -3.51 9.76
CA ALA A 129 2.34 -2.47 10.58
C ALA A 129 2.13 -1.19 9.76
N LEU A 130 3.14 -0.78 8.99
CA LEU A 130 3.06 0.38 8.11
C LEU A 130 1.97 0.19 7.05
N TRP A 131 1.86 -0.99 6.45
CA TRP A 131 0.80 -1.32 5.48
C TRP A 131 -0.60 -1.15 6.06
N TRP A 132 -0.84 -1.60 7.30
CA TRP A 132 -2.14 -1.41 7.96
C TRP A 132 -2.46 0.07 8.20
N VAL A 133 -1.46 0.87 8.59
CA VAL A 133 -1.63 2.33 8.70
C VAL A 133 -1.99 2.91 7.33
N VAL A 134 -1.31 2.51 6.26
CA VAL A 134 -1.59 2.97 4.89
C VAL A 134 -3.02 2.62 4.46
N ILE A 135 -3.50 1.41 4.73
CA ILE A 135 -4.89 0.99 4.43
C ILE A 135 -5.90 1.87 5.17
N VAL A 136 -5.67 2.13 6.47
CA VAL A 136 -6.56 2.99 7.25
C VAL A 136 -6.63 4.39 6.65
N PHE A 137 -5.49 4.97 6.29
CA PHE A 137 -5.43 6.28 5.65
C PHE A 137 -6.03 6.28 4.22
N GLY A 138 -5.94 5.17 3.50
CA GLY A 138 -6.56 5.00 2.18
C GLY A 138 -8.09 4.94 2.28
N ALA A 139 -8.61 4.18 3.25
CA ALA A 139 -10.05 4.17 3.56
C ALA A 139 -10.55 5.54 4.03
N ALA A 140 -9.76 6.26 4.86
CA ALA A 140 -10.09 7.62 5.27
C ALA A 140 -10.10 8.59 4.07
N THR A 141 -9.17 8.45 3.12
CA THR A 141 -9.16 9.23 1.87
C THR A 141 -10.44 9.00 1.07
N TYR A 142 -10.83 7.74 0.89
CA TYR A 142 -12.07 7.39 0.20
C TYR A 142 -13.28 8.05 0.85
N TYR A 143 -13.41 7.95 2.18
CA TYR A 143 -14.54 8.52 2.93
C TYR A 143 -14.59 10.05 2.89
N LEU A 144 -13.43 10.71 2.86
CA LEU A 144 -13.37 12.17 2.81
C LEU A 144 -13.65 12.74 1.41
N TRP A 145 -13.49 11.93 0.36
CA TRP A 145 -13.70 12.35 -1.02
C TRP A 145 -15.13 12.11 -1.52
N TYR A 146 -15.86 11.15 -0.95
CA TYR A 146 -17.12 10.64 -1.52
C TYR A 146 -18.24 10.45 -0.49
#